data_AF-A0A9P6V3N1-F1
#
_entry.id   AF-A0A9P6V3N1-F1
#
_cell.length_a   1.000
_cell.length_b   1.000
_cell.length_c   1.000
_cell.angle_alpha   90.00
_cell.angle_beta   90.00
_cell.angle_gamma   90.00
#
_symmetry.space_group_name_H-M   'P 1'
#
loop_
_entity.id
_entity.type
_entity.pdbx_description
1 polymer ?
#
loop_
_entity_poly.entity_id
_entity_poly.type
_entity_poly.pdbx_seq_one_letter_code
_entity_poly.pdbx_strand_id
1 'polypeptide(L)'
;MSNQAQQADQPNSQDPDWAPTARAHTQYQRRPSEPKEPVTNGDGDEEEEEEEEEDEYEKRIERTGCSAENEALQMCYAEKHDWRKCQEAMTAFRDCWKRNGNVQAE
;
A
#
# COMPACT_ATOMS: atom_id res chain seq x y z
N MET A 1 -42.51 -13.53 -39.91
CA MET A 1 -42.48 -12.11 -39.51
C MET A 1 -42.13 -12.05 -38.04
N SER A 2 -41.09 -11.29 -37.71
CA SER A 2 -40.86 -10.63 -36.41
C SER A 2 -40.71 -11.53 -35.17
N ASN A 3 -39.48 -11.69 -34.70
CA ASN A 3 -38.92 -10.94 -33.56
C ASN A 3 -39.59 -11.30 -32.23
N GLN A 4 -38.80 -11.86 -31.32
CA GLN A 4 -38.57 -11.23 -30.01
C GLN A 4 -37.40 -11.92 -29.32
N ALA A 5 -36.28 -11.22 -29.32
CA ALA A 5 -35.16 -11.44 -28.42
C ALA A 5 -35.68 -11.36 -26.97
N GLN A 6 -35.49 -12.43 -26.21
CA GLN A 6 -35.76 -12.41 -24.78
C GLN A 6 -34.46 -11.98 -24.10
N GLN A 7 -34.58 -10.81 -23.50
CA GLN A 7 -33.57 -10.02 -22.82
C GLN A 7 -32.94 -10.85 -21.71
N ALA A 8 -31.62 -11.04 -21.77
CA ALA A 8 -30.86 -11.50 -20.63
C ALA A 8 -30.76 -10.35 -19.62
N ASP A 9 -31.03 -10.68 -18.37
CA ASP A 9 -30.96 -9.82 -17.19
C ASP A 9 -29.76 -8.88 -17.22
N GLN A 10 -30.03 -7.58 -17.26
CA GLN A 10 -29.05 -6.56 -16.94
C GLN A 10 -28.76 -6.66 -15.43
N PRO A 11 -27.55 -7.01 -14.98
CA PRO A 11 -27.21 -6.78 -13.58
C PRO A 11 -27.22 -5.27 -13.33
N ASN A 12 -28.05 -4.87 -12.38
CA ASN A 12 -28.19 -3.52 -11.86
C ASN A 12 -26.82 -2.85 -11.67
N SER A 13 -26.55 -1.82 -12.46
CA SER A 13 -25.32 -1.04 -12.49
C SER A 13 -25.23 -0.14 -11.25
N GLN A 14 -24.91 -0.73 -10.11
CA GLN A 14 -24.52 0.00 -8.89
C GLN A 14 -23.38 -0.73 -8.17
N ASP A 15 -22.35 -1.13 -8.92
CA ASP A 15 -21.07 -1.51 -8.32
C ASP A 15 -20.19 -0.26 -8.23
N PRO A 16 -19.54 0.03 -7.09
CA PRO A 16 -18.64 1.17 -6.98
C PRO A 16 -17.36 0.95 -7.81
N ASP A 17 -16.91 2.01 -8.50
CA ASP A 17 -15.89 2.06 -9.57
C ASP A 17 -14.48 1.50 -9.26
N TRP A 18 -14.24 0.94 -8.07
CA TRP A 18 -12.92 0.44 -7.68
C TRP A 18 -12.81 -1.09 -7.61
N ALA A 19 -13.92 -1.82 -7.74
CA ALA A 19 -13.91 -3.28 -7.65
C ALA A 19 -13.91 -3.95 -9.04
N PRO A 20 -12.89 -4.74 -9.41
CA PRO A 20 -13.01 -5.62 -10.57
C PRO A 20 -13.96 -6.77 -10.25
N THR A 21 -15.01 -6.94 -11.07
CA THR A 21 -15.99 -8.01 -10.92
C THR A 21 -15.30 -9.38 -10.94
N ALA A 22 -15.69 -10.24 -10.02
CA ALA A 22 -15.03 -11.50 -9.83
C ALA A 22 -15.16 -12.38 -11.10
N ARG A 23 -13.99 -12.83 -11.55
CA ARG A 23 -13.71 -14.17 -12.07
C ARG A 23 -13.75 -14.32 -13.60
N ALA A 24 -12.60 -14.05 -14.22
CA ALA A 24 -12.10 -14.88 -15.31
C ALA A 24 -10.56 -14.93 -15.27
N HIS A 25 -10.03 -16.15 -15.30
CA HIS A 25 -8.62 -16.45 -15.44
C HIS A 25 -8.09 -15.84 -16.75
N THR A 26 -7.31 -14.77 -16.69
CA THR A 26 -6.36 -14.48 -17.77
C THR A 26 -5.06 -13.97 -17.18
N GLN A 27 -4.00 -14.66 -17.59
CA GLN A 27 -2.58 -14.33 -17.53
C GLN A 27 -2.28 -12.90 -17.08
N TYR A 28 -1.60 -12.76 -15.94
CA TYR A 28 -0.92 -11.52 -15.55
C TYR A 28 0.03 -11.14 -16.69
N GLN A 29 -0.44 -10.33 -17.63
CA GLN A 29 0.41 -9.82 -18.69
C GLN A 29 1.39 -8.87 -18.01
N ARG A 30 2.69 -9.19 -18.07
CA ARG A 30 3.75 -8.29 -17.62
C ARG A 30 3.53 -6.95 -18.33
N ARG A 31 3.25 -5.90 -17.56
CA ARG A 31 3.20 -4.52 -18.05
C ARG A 31 4.55 -4.24 -18.74
N PRO A 32 4.58 -3.81 -20.01
CA PRO A 32 5.83 -3.40 -20.65
C PRO A 32 6.44 -2.27 -19.83
N SER A 33 7.74 -2.31 -19.57
CA SER A 33 8.45 -1.21 -18.93
C SER A 33 8.44 -0.02 -19.87
N GLU A 34 7.58 0.96 -19.58
CA GLU A 34 7.62 2.28 -20.21
C GLU A 34 9.01 2.89 -19.93
N PRO A 35 9.62 3.60 -20.90
CA PRO A 35 10.80 4.41 -20.62
C PRO A 35 10.45 5.37 -19.49
N LYS A 36 11.27 5.41 -18.45
CA LYS A 36 11.12 6.41 -17.39
C LYS A 36 11.42 7.76 -18.05
N GLU A 37 10.38 8.53 -18.33
CA GLU A 37 10.52 9.94 -18.66
C GLU A 37 11.45 10.60 -17.62
N PRO A 38 12.38 11.49 -18.02
CA PRO A 38 13.16 12.23 -17.05
C PRO A 38 12.22 13.14 -16.28
N VAL A 39 12.03 12.85 -14.99
CA VAL A 39 11.38 13.77 -14.06
C VAL A 39 12.28 14.98 -13.90
N THR A 40 12.01 16.05 -14.65
CA THR A 40 12.58 17.36 -14.39
C THR A 40 11.76 17.99 -13.27
N ASN A 41 12.21 17.80 -12.02
CA ASN A 41 11.69 18.61 -10.91
C ASN A 41 12.33 19.99 -11.03
N GLY A 42 11.48 21.01 -11.15
CA GLY A 42 11.89 22.39 -11.40
C GLY A 42 12.62 23.00 -10.21
N ASP A 43 13.68 23.72 -10.52
CA ASP A 43 14.41 24.63 -9.64
C ASP A 43 13.48 25.73 -9.11
N GLY A 44 13.09 25.60 -7.84
CA GLY A 44 12.55 26.67 -7.02
C GLY A 44 13.52 26.91 -5.86
N ASP A 45 14.40 27.89 -6.04
CA ASP A 45 15.29 28.42 -5.02
C ASP A 45 14.45 29.23 -4.03
N GLU A 46 14.13 28.65 -2.88
CA GLU A 46 13.61 29.36 -1.71
C GLU A 46 14.27 28.73 -0.47
N GLU A 47 15.07 29.52 0.25
CA GLU A 47 15.75 29.13 1.49
C GLU A 47 14.71 28.75 2.55
N GLU A 48 14.33 27.48 2.61
CA GLU A 48 13.80 26.84 3.82
C GLU A 48 14.96 26.14 4.52
N GLU A 49 15.02 26.31 5.83
CA GLU A 49 15.99 25.67 6.73
C GLU A 49 16.16 24.20 6.34
N GLU A 50 17.39 23.70 6.32
CA GLU A 50 17.74 22.29 6.06
C GLU A 50 17.17 21.36 7.15
N GLU A 51 15.84 21.33 7.32
CA GLU A 51 15.12 20.24 7.96
C GLU A 51 15.28 19.05 7.01
N GLU A 52 16.28 18.21 7.29
CA GLU A 52 16.45 16.91 6.65
C GLU A 52 15.08 16.27 6.43
N GLU A 53 14.74 15.99 5.17
CA GLU A 53 13.40 15.59 4.74
C GLU A 53 13.08 14.18 5.25
N GLU A 54 12.82 14.05 6.55
CA GLU A 54 12.42 12.79 7.13
C GLU A 54 11.04 12.43 6.60
N ASP A 55 10.93 11.23 6.02
CA ASP A 55 9.76 10.86 5.26
C ASP A 55 8.51 10.80 6.16
N GLU A 56 7.34 11.11 5.58
CA GLU A 56 6.06 11.13 6.29
C GLU A 56 5.71 9.77 6.95
N TYR A 57 6.31 8.67 6.46
CA TYR A 57 6.13 7.34 7.04
C TYR A 57 6.90 7.21 8.36
N GLU A 58 8.17 7.61 8.40
CA GLU A 58 9.05 7.55 9.56
C GLU A 58 8.53 8.48 10.65
N LYS A 59 8.22 9.74 10.31
CA LYS A 59 7.55 10.70 11.22
C LYS A 59 6.27 10.13 11.85
N ARG A 60 5.51 9.31 11.12
CA ARG A 60 4.32 8.65 11.69
C ARG A 60 4.71 7.53 12.64
N ILE A 61 5.69 6.71 12.29
CA ILE A 61 6.15 5.61 13.14
C ILE A 61 6.71 6.15 14.46
N GLU A 62 7.48 7.23 14.45
CA GLU A 62 7.97 7.86 15.68
C GLU A 62 6.83 8.30 16.60
N ARG A 63 5.81 8.96 16.05
CA ARG A 63 4.61 9.39 16.79
C ARG A 63 3.81 8.24 17.40
N THR A 64 3.97 7.01 16.90
CA THR A 64 3.26 5.85 17.44
C THR A 64 3.83 5.33 18.75
N GLY A 65 5.08 5.69 19.08
CA GLY A 65 5.83 5.14 20.22
C GLY A 65 6.24 3.67 20.05
N CYS A 66 6.26 3.16 18.81
CA CYS A 66 6.63 1.78 18.45
C CYS A 66 7.77 1.72 17.43
N SER A 67 8.62 2.75 17.37
CA SER A 67 9.74 2.84 16.42
C SER A 67 10.76 1.71 16.60
N ALA A 68 11.07 1.33 17.85
CA ALA A 68 12.00 0.25 18.13
C ALA A 68 11.53 -1.11 17.58
N GLU A 69 10.25 -1.47 17.78
CA GLU A 69 9.70 -2.70 17.22
C GLU A 69 9.57 -2.63 15.69
N ASN A 70 9.33 -1.44 15.12
CA ASN A 70 9.35 -1.23 13.67
C ASN A 70 10.76 -1.46 13.10
N GLU A 71 11.79 -0.85 13.69
CA GLU A 71 13.18 -1.01 13.28
C GLU A 71 13.61 -2.48 13.37
N ALA A 72 13.27 -3.18 14.46
CA ALA A 72 13.55 -4.60 14.61
C ALA A 72 12.90 -5.45 13.49
N LEU A 73 11.67 -5.08 13.08
CA LEU A 73 11.00 -5.74 11.96
C LEU A 73 11.69 -5.43 10.62
N GLN A 74 12.08 -4.17 10.37
CA GLN A 74 12.82 -3.77 9.17
C GLN A 74 14.16 -4.49 9.09
N MET A 75 14.90 -4.57 10.20
CA MET A 75 16.18 -5.29 10.28
C MET A 75 16.02 -6.80 10.05
N CYS A 76 15.00 -7.43 10.62
CA CYS A 76 14.73 -8.84 10.33
C CYS A 76 14.49 -9.09 8.84
N TYR A 77 13.74 -8.20 8.18
CA TYR A 77 13.51 -8.31 6.74
C TYR A 77 14.77 -8.00 5.94
N ALA A 78 15.57 -7.02 6.34
CA ALA A 78 16.84 -6.69 5.70
C ALA A 78 17.83 -7.87 5.74
N GLU A 79 17.86 -8.64 6.83
CA GLU A 79 18.71 -9.82 6.95
C GLU A 79 18.17 -11.03 6.18
N LYS A 80 16.86 -11.30 6.29
CA LYS A 80 16.27 -12.57 5.82
C LYS A 80 15.64 -12.47 4.44
N HIS A 81 15.29 -11.27 4.01
CA HIS A 81 14.49 -10.96 2.82
C HIS A 81 13.20 -11.79 2.70
N ASP A 82 12.62 -12.18 3.83
CA ASP A 82 11.42 -13.01 3.89
C ASP A 82 10.62 -12.69 5.17
N TRP A 83 9.55 -11.92 5.02
CA TRP A 83 8.69 -11.48 6.12
C TRP A 83 8.08 -12.65 6.91
N ARG A 84 7.90 -13.83 6.30
CA ARG A 84 7.38 -15.02 6.99
C ARG A 84 8.35 -15.55 8.04
N LYS A 85 9.65 -15.26 7.91
CA LYS A 85 10.67 -15.60 8.90
C LYS A 85 10.83 -14.53 9.99
N CYS A 86 10.00 -13.49 9.95
CA CYS A 86 9.98 -12.36 10.89
C CYS A 86 8.70 -12.29 11.72
N GLN A 87 8.00 -13.43 11.90
CA GLN A 87 6.76 -13.50 12.68
C GLN A 87 6.91 -12.99 14.11
N GLU A 88 8.06 -13.23 14.75
CA GLU A 88 8.33 -12.74 16.11
C GLU A 88 8.40 -11.21 16.14
N ALA A 89 9.21 -10.59 15.27
CA ALA A 89 9.30 -9.13 15.16
C ALA A 89 7.95 -8.49 14.76
N MET A 90 7.21 -9.13 13.85
CA MET A 90 5.87 -8.70 13.46
C MET A 90 4.89 -8.73 14.64
N THR A 91 4.97 -9.77 15.48
CA THR A 91 4.13 -9.89 16.67
C THR A 91 4.48 -8.83 17.70
N ALA A 92 5.77 -8.60 17.95
CA ALA A 92 6.23 -7.54 18.84
C ALA A 92 5.72 -6.16 18.41
N PHE A 93 5.84 -5.83 17.12
CA PHE A 93 5.33 -4.57 16.58
C PHE A 93 3.81 -4.44 16.75
N ARG A 94 3.04 -5.48 16.41
CA ARG A 94 1.58 -5.49 16.60
C ARG A 94 1.16 -5.34 18.07
N ASP A 95 1.90 -5.96 18.99
CA ASP A 95 1.60 -5.86 20.40
C ASP A 95 1.93 -4.48 20.95
N CYS A 96 3.04 -3.87 20.54
CA CYS A 96 3.31 -2.46 20.81
C CYS A 96 2.18 -1.57 20.28
N TRP A 97 1.80 -1.77 19.01
CA TRP A 97 0.77 -0.99 18.35
C TRP A 97 -0.56 -0.98 19.11
N LYS A 98 -0.97 -2.15 19.63
CA LYS A 98 -2.17 -2.27 20.48
C LYS A 98 -2.01 -1.59 21.83
N ARG A 99 -0.86 -1.76 22.51
CA ARG A 99 -0.59 -1.14 23.82
C ARG A 99 -0.65 0.39 23.73
N ASN A 100 -0.20 0.95 22.62
CA ASN A 100 -0.15 2.39 22.38
C ASN A 100 -1.47 2.94 21.80
N GLY A 101 -2.51 2.10 21.67
CA GLY A 101 -3.84 2.54 21.24
C GLY A 101 -3.93 2.88 19.74
N ASN A 102 -2.96 2.46 18.93
CA ASN A 102 -2.92 2.75 17.49
C ASN A 102 -3.89 1.86 16.67
N VAL A 103 -4.78 1.12 17.34
CA VAL A 103 -5.74 0.23 16.68
C VAL A 103 -6.66 1.02 15.75
N GLN A 104 -6.75 0.62 14.49
CA GLN A 104 -7.70 1.22 13.56
C GLN A 104 -9.11 0.81 13.98
N ALA A 105 -10.01 1.77 14.12
CA ALA A 105 -11.44 1.48 14.22
C ALA A 105 -11.90 0.98 12.84
N GLU A 106 -12.35 -0.26 12.78
CA GLU A 106 -12.97 -0.87 11.58
C GLU A 106 -14.35 -0.27 11.29
#